data_AF-A4GI05-F1
#
_entry.id   AF-A4GI05-F1
#
_cell.length_a   1.000
_cell.length_b   1.000
_cell.length_c   1.000
_cell.angle_alpha   90.00
_cell.angle_beta   90.00
_cell.angle_gamma   90.00
#
_symmetry.space_group_name_H-M   'P 1'
#
loop_
_entity.id
_entity.type
_entity.pdbx_description
1 polymer ?
#
loop_
_entity_poly.entity_id
_entity_poly.type
_entity_poly.pdbx_seq_one_letter_code
_entity_poly.pdbx_strand_id
1 'polypeptide(L)' 'MKDIYRKNKHSGQPMAIKSIDTIELSEVLDYLWLDRLITSLYIVLSVSLSVISLALMLGISI' A
#
# COMPACT_ATOMS: atom_id res chain seq x y z
N MET A 1 38.22 -40.78 -5.52
CA MET A 1 37.73 -39.46 -5.06
C MET A 1 37.85 -39.37 -3.54
N LYS A 2 38.35 -38.25 -3.00
CA LYS A 2 38.39 -37.98 -1.55
C LYS A 2 37.17 -37.12 -1.19
N ASP A 3 36.27 -37.66 -0.38
CA ASP A 3 35.08 -36.95 0.09
C ASP A 3 35.44 -35.91 1.17
N ILE A 4 35.78 -34.71 0.69
CA ILE A 4 36.12 -33.55 1.53
C ILE A 4 34.92 -32.98 2.31
N TYR A 5 33.69 -33.40 1.99
CA TYR A 5 32.47 -32.89 2.60
C TYR A 5 31.95 -33.73 3.78
N ARG A 6 32.57 -34.87 4.09
CA ARG A 6 32.12 -35.77 5.18
C ARG A 6 32.18 -35.14 6.58
N LYS A 7 32.87 -34.01 6.74
CA LYS A 7 32.97 -33.26 8.00
C LYS A 7 31.95 -32.12 8.13
N ASN A 8 31.21 -31.79 7.07
CA ASN A 8 30.22 -30.72 7.14
C ASN A 8 28.94 -31.28 7.78
N LYS A 9 28.87 -31.17 9.11
CA LYS A 9 27.67 -31.46 9.88
C LYS A 9 26.59 -30.44 9.51
N HIS A 10 25.40 -30.90 9.16
CA HIS A 10 24.28 -30.00 8.86
C HIS A 10 24.02 -29.14 10.10
N SER A 11 24.34 -27.86 10.01
CA SER A 11 23.93 -26.87 10.99
C SER A 11 22.41 -26.81 10.90
N GLY A 12 21.71 -27.33 11.91
CA GLY A 12 20.24 -27.27 12.01
C GLY A 12 19.72 -25.86 12.30
N GLN A 13 20.54 -24.85 12.02
CA GLN A 13 20.23 -23.45 12.17
C GLN A 13 19.64 -22.99 10.83
N PRO A 14 18.49 -22.30 10.83
CA PRO A 14 17.93 -21.78 9.60
C PRO A 14 18.96 -20.85 8.95
N MET A 15 19.24 -21.10 7.68
CA MET A 15 20.08 -20.25 6.84
C MET A 15 19.47 -18.84 6.86
N ALA A 16 20.29 -17.84 7.22
CA ALA A 16 19.94 -16.43 7.41
C ALA A 16 18.49 -16.05 7.09
N ILE A 17 17.71 -15.70 8.12
CA ILE A 17 16.37 -15.12 7.97
C ILE A 17 16.55 -13.82 7.18
N LYS A 18 16.18 -13.85 5.90
CA LYS A 18 16.23 -12.68 5.02
C LYS A 18 15.09 -11.76 5.46
N SER A 19 15.41 -10.66 6.12
CA SER A 19 14.46 -9.61 6.55
C SER A 19 14.03 -8.74 5.37
N ILE A 20 13.56 -9.35 4.29
CA ILE A 20 13.27 -8.69 3.00
C ILE A 20 11.94 -7.95 3.01
N ASP A 21 11.02 -8.31 3.90
CA ASP A 21 9.62 -8.03 3.60
C ASP A 21 9.11 -6.73 4.24
N THR A 22 9.90 -6.00 5.02
CA THR A 22 9.36 -4.81 5.73
C THR A 22 9.44 -3.51 4.93
N ILE A 23 10.41 -3.37 4.01
CA ILE A 23 10.59 -2.14 3.22
C ILE A 23 9.69 -2.15 1.99
N GLU A 24 9.64 -3.27 1.25
CA GLU A 24 8.76 -3.41 0.08
C GLU A 24 7.26 -3.38 0.44
N LEU A 25 6.89 -3.91 1.62
CA LEU A 25 5.51 -3.79 2.10
C LEU A 25 5.15 -2.36 2.50
N SER A 26 6.09 -1.56 3.02
CA SER A 26 5.83 -0.15 3.36
C SER A 26 5.46 0.64 2.12
N GLU A 27 6.23 0.50 1.04
CA GLU A 27 5.96 1.21 -0.21
C GLU A 27 4.58 0.85 -0.79
N VAL A 28 4.25 -0.45 -0.84
CA VAL A 28 2.94 -0.92 -1.32
C VAL A 28 1.79 -0.43 -0.44
N LEU A 29 1.99 -0.42 0.89
CA LEU A 29 0.99 0.08 1.82
C LEU A 29 0.78 1.58 1.61
N ASP A 30 1.86 2.36 1.49
CA ASP A 30 1.80 3.81 1.29
C ASP A 30 1.04 4.18 0.01
N TYR A 31 1.26 3.45 -1.10
CA TYR A 31 0.47 3.65 -2.32
C TYR A 31 -1.02 3.37 -2.11
N LEU A 32 -1.38 2.30 -1.40
CA LEU A 32 -2.77 1.97 -1.10
C LEU A 32 -3.45 3.03 -0.19
N TRP A 33 -2.73 3.56 0.79
CA TRP A 33 -3.23 4.65 1.64
C TRP A 33 -3.43 5.94 0.85
N LEU A 34 -2.50 6.25 -0.05
CA LEU A 34 -2.55 7.43 -0.90
C LEU A 34 -3.74 7.36 -1.88
N ASP A 35 -3.96 6.21 -2.52
CA ASP A 35 -5.14 5.99 -3.38
C ASP A 35 -6.45 6.14 -2.60
N ARG A 36 -6.51 5.62 -1.35
CA ARG A 36 -7.69 5.78 -0.49
C ARG A 36 -7.92 7.24 -0.09
N LEU A 37 -6.86 8.00 0.14
CA LEU A 37 -6.95 9.43 0.43
C LEU A 37 -7.45 10.20 -0.80
N ILE A 38 -6.87 9.97 -1.97
CA ILE A 38 -7.26 10.64 -3.23
C ILE A 38 -8.72 10.34 -3.56
N THR A 39 -9.14 9.08 -3.48
CA THR A 39 -10.53 8.70 -3.78
C THR A 39 -11.50 9.35 -2.81
N SER A 40 -11.17 9.45 -1.52
CA SER A 40 -12.01 10.15 -0.55
C SER A 40 -12.14 11.65 -0.86
N LEU A 41 -11.04 12.31 -1.23
CA LEU A 41 -11.03 13.72 -1.62
C LEU A 41 -11.84 13.96 -2.89
N TYR A 42 -11.68 13.07 -3.88
CA TYR A 42 -12.42 13.13 -5.14
C TYR A 42 -13.93 13.03 -4.91
N ILE A 43 -14.38 12.10 -4.05
CA ILE A 43 -15.81 11.97 -3.71
C ILE A 43 -16.34 13.25 -3.08
N VAL A 44 -15.64 13.82 -2.09
CA VAL A 44 -16.07 15.07 -1.43
C VAL A 44 -16.14 16.23 -2.44
N LEU A 45 -15.14 16.33 -3.31
CA LEU A 45 -15.09 17.38 -4.33
C LEU A 45 -16.22 17.22 -5.35
N SER A 46 -16.46 16.02 -5.87
CA SER A 46 -17.54 15.76 -6.83
C SER A 46 -18.92 16.00 -6.21
N VAL A 47 -19.15 15.56 -4.98
CA VAL A 47 -20.44 15.77 -4.28
C VAL A 47 -20.68 17.25 -4.02
N SER A 48 -19.69 17.97 -3.49
CA SER A 48 -19.83 19.41 -3.24
C SER A 48 -20.11 20.20 -4.51
N LEU A 49 -19.40 19.91 -5.60
CA LEU A 49 -19.63 20.56 -6.89
C LEU A 49 -21.02 20.26 -7.44
N SER A 50 -21.48 19.01 -7.31
CA SER A 50 -22.83 18.59 -7.72
C SER A 50 -23.92 19.30 -6.91
N VAL A 51 -23.73 19.45 -5.59
CA VAL A 51 -24.69 20.13 -4.72
C VAL A 51 -24.75 21.62 -5.05
N ILE A 52 -23.61 22.27 -5.26
CA ILE A 52 -23.56 23.69 -5.67
C ILE A 52 -24.24 23.88 -7.04
N SER A 53 -23.94 23.01 -8.00
CA SER A 53 -24.56 23.06 -9.33
C SER A 53 -26.09 22.89 -9.24
N LEU A 54 -26.56 21.96 -8.42
CA LEU A 54 -27.98 21.74 -8.20
C LEU A 54 -28.66 22.91 -7.48
N ALA A 55 -28.00 23.49 -6.46
CA ALA A 55 -28.51 24.66 -5.74
C ALA A 55 -28.69 25.87 -6.67
N LEU A 56 -27.73 26.12 -7.55
CA LEU A 56 -27.81 27.17 -8.57
C LEU A 56 -28.94 26.89 -9.58
N MET A 57 -29.10 25.64 -10.04
CA MET A 57 -30.17 25.25 -10.97
C MET A 57 -31.56 25.39 -10.36
N LEU A 58 -31.72 25.07 -9.07
CA LEU A 58 -32.99 25.22 -8.36
C LEU A 58 -33.30 26.68 -8.00
N GLY A 59 -32.45 27.64 -8.41
CA GLY A 59 -32.65 29.06 -8.13
C GLY A 59 -32.60 29.38 -6.63
N ILE A 60 -31.99 28.49 -5.84
CA ILE A 60 -31.75 28.72 -4.42
C ILE A 60 -30.58 29.71 -4.38
N SER A 61 -30.91 30.99 -4.51
CA SER A 61 -30.01 32.06 -4.07
C SER A 61 -29.74 31.81 -2.60
N ILE A 62 -28.46 31.69 -2.25
CA ILE A 62 -28.05 31.83 -0.85
C ILE A 62 -28.49 33.21 -0.33
#